data_AF-A0A847EC50-F1
#
_entry.id   AF-A0A847EC50-F1
#
_cell.length_a   1.000
_cell.length_b   1.000
_cell.length_c   1.000
_cell.angle_alpha   90.00
_cell.angle_beta   90.00
_cell.angle_gamma   90.00
#
_symmetry.space_group_name_H-M   'P 1'
#
loop_
_entity.id
_entity.type
_entity.pdbx_description
1 polymer ?
#
loop_
_entity_poly.entity_id
_entity_poly.type
_entity_poly.pdbx_seq_one_letter_code
_entity_poly.pdbx_strand_id
1 'polypeptide(L)'
;MKQVQNYILLFSLVVLFIFTGCGDKNEADDLLQVKCGKNSEAFFKKSYDAVYSGFYASHYNKKRNKCYMLFYNPVTKRKILYDVDKSNLRGMFSSDGVYCFVYEKKCKTEKEWDKLVEPYMQE
;
A
#
# COMPACT_ATOMS: atom_id res chain seq x y z
N MET A 1 -1.68 75.49 -5.34
CA MET A 1 -2.24 74.34 -4.58
C MET A 1 -3.26 73.64 -5.44
N LYS A 2 -3.29 72.30 -5.37
CA LYS A 2 -4.09 71.32 -6.14
C LYS A 2 -3.33 70.68 -7.31
N GLN A 3 -2.72 69.55 -6.97
CA GLN A 3 -2.00 68.61 -7.84
C GLN A 3 -2.93 68.01 -8.89
N VAL A 4 -2.31 67.83 -10.05
CA VAL A 4 -2.77 67.28 -11.32
C VAL A 4 -3.42 65.89 -11.17
N GLN A 5 -4.62 65.74 -11.75
CA GLN A 5 -5.25 64.46 -12.10
C GLN A 5 -4.38 63.72 -13.14
N ASN A 6 -3.80 62.57 -12.79
CA ASN A 6 -3.63 61.42 -13.71
C ASN A 6 -2.89 60.26 -13.03
N TYR A 7 -3.57 59.37 -12.30
CA TYR A 7 -3.11 57.98 -12.05
C TYR A 7 -4.33 57.09 -11.80
N ILE A 8 -5.30 57.12 -12.74
CA ILE A 8 -6.18 55.98 -12.97
C ILE A 8 -5.43 55.10 -13.99
N LEU A 9 -5.31 53.81 -13.68
CA LEU A 9 -4.62 52.73 -14.39
C LEU A 9 -3.28 52.35 -13.75
N LEU A 10 -3.15 51.03 -13.49
CA LEU A 10 -2.02 50.30 -12.91
C LEU A 10 -2.08 50.12 -11.38
N PHE A 11 -2.92 49.20 -10.93
CA PHE A 11 -2.43 47.90 -10.45
C PHE A 11 -3.62 46.93 -10.26
N SER A 12 -4.30 46.65 -11.38
CA SER A 12 -5.03 45.40 -11.55
C SER A 12 -4.02 44.27 -11.71
N LEU A 13 -3.47 43.80 -10.60
CA LEU A 13 -2.72 42.55 -10.50
C LEU A 13 -3.35 41.81 -9.33
N VAL A 14 -4.48 41.15 -9.59
CA VAL A 14 -4.48 39.70 -9.76
C VAL A 14 -3.63 39.06 -8.69
N VAL A 15 -4.18 39.03 -7.48
CA VAL A 15 -3.87 37.96 -6.54
C VAL A 15 -5.10 37.05 -6.54
N LEU A 16 -5.33 36.43 -7.70
CA LEU A 16 -5.89 35.09 -7.74
C LEU A 16 -4.86 34.20 -7.06
N PHE A 17 -4.88 34.13 -5.73
CA PHE A 17 -4.38 32.93 -5.07
C PHE A 17 -5.36 31.84 -5.44
N ILE A 18 -5.05 31.20 -6.56
CA ILE A 18 -5.65 29.95 -6.98
C ILE A 18 -5.42 28.99 -5.82
N PHE A 19 -6.49 28.65 -5.10
CA PHE A 19 -6.54 27.44 -4.29
C PHE A 19 -6.52 26.24 -5.24
N THR A 20 -5.44 26.03 -5.98
CA THR A 20 -5.14 24.75 -6.64
C THR A 20 -4.26 23.97 -5.69
N GLY A 21 -4.83 22.98 -5.03
CA GLY A 21 -4.00 22.02 -4.30
C GLY A 21 -4.68 21.31 -3.15
N CYS A 22 -5.92 20.84 -3.32
CA CYS A 22 -6.46 19.80 -2.43
C CYS A 22 -7.42 18.91 -3.22
N GLY A 23 -6.86 17.99 -4.01
CA GLY A 23 -7.62 17.01 -4.80
C GLY A 23 -6.78 15.80 -5.24
N ASP A 24 -5.51 16.02 -5.61
CA ASP A 24 -4.73 14.99 -6.33
C ASP A 24 -4.22 13.81 -5.50
N LYS A 25 -4.04 13.95 -4.18
CA LYS A 25 -3.37 12.91 -3.37
C LYS A 25 -4.22 11.64 -3.21
N ASN A 26 -5.54 11.79 -3.10
CA ASN A 26 -6.42 10.65 -2.88
C ASN A 26 -6.61 9.83 -4.15
N GLU A 27 -6.73 10.47 -5.32
CA GLU A 27 -6.91 9.78 -6.59
C GLU A 27 -5.66 8.96 -6.98
N ALA A 28 -4.46 9.52 -6.79
CA ALA A 28 -3.22 8.81 -7.05
C ALA A 28 -3.04 7.59 -6.11
N ASP A 29 -3.34 7.75 -4.83
CA ASP A 29 -3.29 6.67 -3.84
C ASP A 29 -4.28 5.55 -4.19
N ASP A 30 -5.51 5.90 -4.59
CA ASP A 30 -6.55 4.94 -4.99
C ASP A 30 -6.12 4.14 -6.23
N LEU A 31 -5.52 4.81 -7.23
CA LEU A 31 -4.98 4.14 -8.42
C LEU A 31 -3.87 3.14 -8.06
N LEU A 32 -3.01 3.47 -7.10
CA LEU A 32 -1.94 2.58 -6.64
C LEU A 32 -2.50 1.36 -5.90
N GLN A 33 -3.54 1.52 -5.07
CA GLN A 33 -4.22 0.41 -4.43
C GLN A 33 -4.93 -0.50 -5.45
N VAL A 34 -5.63 0.07 -6.45
CA VAL A 34 -6.26 -0.71 -7.53
C VAL A 34 -5.22 -1.50 -8.32
N LYS A 35 -4.09 -0.88 -8.66
CA LYS A 35 -2.98 -1.55 -9.34
C LYS A 35 -2.40 -2.69 -8.48
N CYS A 36 -2.22 -2.47 -7.18
CA CYS A 36 -1.75 -3.49 -6.26
C CYS A 36 -2.70 -4.69 -6.20
N GLY A 37 -4.01 -4.46 -6.16
CA GLY A 37 -5.02 -5.50 -6.22
C GLY A 37 -4.91 -6.36 -7.48
N LYS A 38 -4.86 -5.72 -8.66
CA LYS A 38 -4.71 -6.43 -9.95
C LYS A 38 -3.42 -7.26 -10.02
N ASN A 39 -2.31 -6.70 -9.57
CA ASN A 39 -1.02 -7.41 -9.57
C ASN A 39 -1.03 -8.60 -8.60
N SER A 40 -1.63 -8.43 -7.42
CA SER A 40 -1.77 -9.49 -6.42
C SER A 40 -2.68 -10.61 -6.93
N GLU A 41 -3.78 -10.28 -7.59
CA GLU A 41 -4.68 -11.26 -8.21
C GLU A 41 -3.95 -12.08 -9.29
N ALA A 42 -3.22 -11.41 -10.18
CA ALA A 42 -2.43 -12.07 -11.21
C ALA A 42 -1.35 -12.97 -10.61
N PHE A 43 -0.65 -12.49 -9.58
CA PHE A 43 0.34 -13.28 -8.84
C PHE A 43 -0.30 -14.50 -8.17
N PHE A 44 -1.43 -14.31 -7.47
CA PHE A 44 -2.14 -15.38 -6.80
C PHE A 44 -2.57 -16.48 -7.78
N LYS A 45 -3.22 -16.12 -8.90
CA LYS A 45 -3.64 -17.09 -9.94
C LYS A 45 -2.47 -17.83 -10.57
N LYS A 46 -1.31 -17.18 -10.72
CA LYS A 46 -0.10 -17.80 -11.29
C LYS A 46 0.59 -18.74 -10.30
N SER A 47 0.64 -18.37 -9.02
CA SER A 47 1.39 -19.09 -7.99
C SER A 47 0.60 -20.20 -7.30
N TYR A 48 -0.72 -20.08 -7.29
CA TYR A 48 -1.63 -21.01 -6.62
C TYR A 48 -2.65 -21.50 -7.64
N ASP A 49 -2.43 -22.71 -8.16
CA ASP A 49 -3.42 -23.41 -8.99
C ASP A 49 -4.66 -23.78 -8.16
N ALA A 50 -5.76 -24.14 -8.83
CA ALA A 50 -7.08 -24.44 -8.25
C ALA A 50 -7.07 -25.50 -7.12
N VAL A 51 -5.98 -26.25 -6.98
CA VAL A 51 -5.75 -27.23 -5.90
C VAL A 51 -5.46 -26.56 -4.55
N TYR A 52 -4.88 -25.37 -4.53
CA TYR A 52 -4.60 -24.63 -3.30
C TYR A 52 -5.83 -23.84 -2.86
N SER A 53 -6.62 -24.41 -1.95
CA SER A 53 -7.65 -23.68 -1.22
C SER A 53 -6.99 -22.62 -0.33
N GLY A 54 -6.84 -21.40 -0.85
CA GLY A 54 -6.25 -20.28 -0.15
C GLY A 54 -7.00 -18.99 -0.44
N PHE A 55 -6.83 -18.04 0.46
CA PHE A 55 -7.32 -16.68 0.32
C PHE A 55 -6.14 -15.73 0.28
N TYR A 56 -6.34 -14.55 -0.30
CA TYR A 56 -5.37 -13.48 -0.21
C TYR A 56 -6.03 -12.14 0.08
N ALA A 57 -5.26 -11.25 0.72
CA ALA A 57 -5.54 -9.83 0.80
C ALA A 57 -4.38 -9.05 0.16
N SER A 58 -4.66 -7.88 -0.39
CA SER A 58 -3.65 -7.01 -0.98
C SER A 58 -3.72 -5.61 -0.37
N HIS A 59 -2.58 -4.97 -0.20
CA HIS A 59 -2.49 -3.64 0.35
C HIS A 59 -1.30 -2.88 -0.26
N TYR A 60 -1.59 -1.73 -0.84
CA TYR A 60 -0.56 -0.78 -1.24
C TYR A 60 -0.17 0.06 -0.02
N ASN A 61 1.04 -0.17 0.46
CA ASN A 61 1.62 0.52 1.60
C ASN A 61 2.28 1.81 1.13
N LYS A 62 1.60 2.94 1.34
CA LYS A 62 2.05 4.31 1.06
C LYS A 62 3.34 4.69 1.77
N LYS A 63 3.51 4.35 3.06
CA LYS A 63 4.73 4.65 3.84
C LYS A 63 5.97 3.99 3.24
N ARG A 64 5.80 2.87 2.54
CA ARG A 64 6.90 2.11 1.94
C ARG A 64 6.92 2.15 0.42
N ASN A 65 5.93 2.77 -0.21
CA ASN A 65 5.72 2.79 -1.65
C ASN A 65 5.82 1.37 -2.26
N LYS A 66 5.05 0.41 -1.71
CA LYS A 66 5.14 -1.01 -2.06
C LYS A 66 3.79 -1.70 -2.05
N CYS A 67 3.57 -2.61 -2.98
CA CYS A 67 2.43 -3.52 -2.96
C CYS A 67 2.73 -4.81 -2.18
N TYR A 68 1.94 -5.09 -1.16
CA TYR A 68 2.02 -6.32 -0.38
C TYR A 68 0.80 -7.22 -0.62
N MET A 69 1.02 -8.53 -0.59
CA MET A 69 -0.03 -9.55 -0.60
C MET A 69 0.14 -10.48 0.58
N LEU A 70 -0.94 -10.70 1.32
CA LEU A 70 -1.04 -11.64 2.41
C LEU A 70 -1.81 -12.88 1.96
N PHE A 71 -1.12 -14.00 1.80
CA PHE A 71 -1.74 -15.30 1.52
C PHE A 71 -2.06 -16.04 2.82
N TYR A 72 -3.22 -16.71 2.87
CA TYR A 72 -3.60 -17.61 3.96
C TYR A 72 -4.24 -18.89 3.41
N ASN A 73 -3.77 -20.04 3.89
CA ASN A 73 -4.37 -21.33 3.62
C ASN A 73 -5.08 -21.86 4.89
N PRO A 74 -6.41 -21.99 4.90
CA PRO A 74 -7.17 -22.40 6.08
C PRO A 74 -6.97 -23.86 6.48
N VAL A 75 -6.50 -24.71 5.57
CA VAL A 75 -6.27 -26.15 5.82
C VAL A 75 -4.94 -26.36 6.55
N THR A 76 -3.87 -25.82 5.98
CA THR A 76 -2.51 -25.93 6.54
C THR A 76 -2.20 -24.89 7.61
N LYS A 77 -3.08 -23.89 7.78
CA LYS A 77 -2.86 -22.70 8.62
C LYS A 77 -1.60 -21.92 8.25
N ARG A 78 -1.10 -22.10 7.02
CA ARG A 78 0.06 -21.36 6.52
C ARG A 78 -0.34 -19.94 6.17
N LYS A 79 0.46 -18.96 6.59
CA LYS A 79 0.36 -17.56 6.16
C LYS A 79 1.66 -17.13 5.50
N ILE A 80 1.58 -16.34 4.43
CA ILE A 80 2.76 -15.84 3.70
C ILE A 80 2.55 -14.37 3.35
N LEU A 81 3.55 -13.54 3.64
CA LEU A 81 3.61 -12.14 3.21
C LEU A 81 4.52 -12.04 1.98
N TYR A 82 4.02 -11.45 0.91
CA TYR A 82 4.76 -11.17 -0.32
C TYR A 82 4.92 -9.68 -0.56
N ASP A 83 6.08 -9.29 -1.09
CA ASP A 83 6.33 -8.02 -1.79
C ASP A 83 6.08 -8.28 -3.27
N VAL A 84 4.90 -7.88 -3.76
CA VAL A 84 4.35 -8.29 -5.07
C VAL A 84 5.15 -7.69 -6.21
N ASP A 85 5.63 -6.45 -6.05
CA ASP A 85 6.40 -5.73 -7.07
C ASP A 85 7.67 -6.49 -7.47
N LYS A 86 8.23 -7.27 -6.55
CA LYS A 86 9.43 -8.09 -6.78
C LYS A 86 9.14 -9.60 -6.72
N SER A 87 7.88 -10.01 -6.54
CA SER A 87 7.50 -11.41 -6.34
C SER A 87 8.29 -12.10 -5.20
N ASN A 88 8.67 -11.33 -4.17
CA ASN A 88 9.56 -11.81 -3.12
C ASN A 88 8.78 -12.23 -1.88
N LEU A 89 9.06 -13.43 -1.36
CA LEU A 89 8.59 -13.84 -0.04
C LEU A 89 9.25 -12.96 1.03
N ARG A 90 8.44 -12.33 1.86
CA ARG A 90 8.88 -11.47 2.96
C ARG A 90 8.56 -12.04 4.32
N GLY A 91 7.62 -12.95 4.45
CA GLY A 91 7.35 -13.59 5.73
C GLY A 91 6.59 -14.87 5.55
N MET A 92 6.75 -15.79 6.50
CA MET A 92 6.02 -17.05 6.52
C MET A 92 5.72 -17.45 7.96
N PHE A 93 4.50 -17.94 8.14
CA PHE A 93 4.06 -18.62 9.35
C PHE A 93 3.55 -20.02 9.00
N SER A 94 3.93 -21.02 9.79
CA SER A 94 3.35 -22.36 9.78
C SER A 94 2.99 -22.81 11.19
N SER A 95 1.86 -23.52 11.32
CA SER A 95 1.34 -23.97 12.61
C SER A 95 2.20 -25.04 13.30
N ASP A 96 3.03 -25.75 12.55
CA ASP A 96 4.04 -26.68 13.06
C ASP A 96 5.24 -25.97 13.72
N GLY A 97 5.30 -24.64 13.65
CA GLY A 97 6.37 -23.82 14.22
C GLY A 97 7.68 -23.82 13.41
N VAL A 98 7.73 -24.52 12.27
CA VAL A 98 8.93 -24.58 11.42
C VAL A 98 9.26 -23.19 10.84
N TYR A 99 8.23 -22.44 10.45
CA TYR A 99 8.38 -21.10 9.92
C TYR A 99 7.62 -20.08 10.78
N CYS A 100 8.33 -19.09 11.28
CA CYS A 100 7.75 -17.89 11.86
C CYS A 100 8.73 -16.73 11.71
N PHE A 101 8.57 -15.95 10.65
CA PHE A 101 9.38 -14.76 10.41
C PHE A 101 8.68 -13.74 9.52
N VAL A 102 9.15 -12.50 9.63
CA VAL A 102 8.84 -11.37 8.74
C VAL A 102 10.12 -10.58 8.53
N TYR A 103 10.60 -10.54 7.28
CA TYR A 103 11.93 -10.12 6.88
C TYR A 103 12.99 -10.84 7.73
N GLU A 104 13.81 -10.10 8.46
CA GLU A 104 14.88 -10.62 9.32
C GLU A 104 14.39 -10.93 10.75
N LYS A 105 13.14 -10.57 11.07
CA LYS A 105 12.58 -10.75 12.41
C LYS A 105 11.96 -12.13 12.55
N LYS A 106 12.41 -12.89 13.55
CA LYS A 106 11.83 -14.18 13.93
C LYS A 106 10.67 -13.98 14.91
N CYS A 107 9.75 -14.93 14.93
CA CYS A 107 8.68 -15.04 15.91
C CYS A 107 8.52 -16.50 16.37
N LYS A 108 7.62 -16.74 17.31
CA LYS A 108 7.29 -18.07 17.84
C LYS A 108 5.81 -18.42 17.72
N THR A 109 4.95 -17.42 17.63
CA THR A 109 3.49 -17.61 17.64
C THR A 109 2.85 -16.91 16.46
N GLU A 110 1.66 -17.39 16.07
CA GLU A 110 0.84 -16.72 15.05
C GLU A 110 0.54 -15.26 15.43
N LYS A 111 0.26 -15.01 16.71
CA LYS A 111 -0.02 -13.66 17.23
C LYS A 111 1.19 -12.73 17.10
N GLU A 112 2.39 -13.23 17.33
CA GLU A 112 3.62 -12.46 17.09
C GLU A 112 3.82 -12.21 15.60
N TRP A 113 3.55 -13.20 14.75
CA TRP A 113 3.63 -13.05 13.31
C TRP A 113 2.66 -11.98 12.79
N ASP A 114 1.40 -12.02 13.22
CA ASP A 114 0.37 -11.05 12.83
C ASP A 114 0.80 -9.63 13.20
N LYS A 115 1.34 -9.41 14.41
CA LYS A 115 1.91 -8.12 14.84
C LYS A 115 3.09 -7.66 13.98
N LEU A 116 3.94 -8.59 13.52
CA LEU A 116 5.05 -8.25 12.65
C LEU A 116 4.59 -7.88 11.24
N VAL A 117 3.47 -8.46 10.76
CA VAL A 117 2.89 -8.19 9.44
C VAL A 117 2.10 -6.89 9.38
N GLU A 118 1.45 -6.50 10.49
CA GLU A 118 0.57 -5.33 10.60
C GLU A 118 1.11 -4.04 9.92
N PRO A 119 2.38 -3.61 10.13
CA PRO A 119 2.90 -2.38 9.52
C PRO A 119 3.05 -2.44 8.00
N TYR A 120 2.89 -3.62 7.38
CA TYR A 120 2.95 -3.82 5.94
C TYR A 120 1.55 -3.87 5.31
N MET A 121 0.54 -4.30 6.05
CA MET A 121 -0.82 -4.52 5.54
C MET A 121 -1.85 -3.46 6.00
N GLN A 122 -1.49 -2.61 6.97
CA GLN A 122 -2.42 -1.65 7.58
C GLN A 122 -1.83 -0.24 7.79
N GLU A 123 -0.49 -0.14 7.87
CA GLU A 123 0.30 1.10 8.03
C GLU A 123 0.22 1.86 9.35
#